data_AF-A0A3C1H4N0-F1
#
_entry.id   AF-A0A3C1H4N0-F1
#
_cell.length_a   1.000
_cell.length_b   1.000
_cell.length_c   1.000
_cell.angle_alpha   90.00
_cell.angle_beta   90.00
_cell.angle_gamma   90.00
#
_symmetry.space_group_name_H-M   'P 1'
#
loop_
_entity.id
_entity.type
_entity.pdbx_description
1 polymer ?
#
loop_
_entity_poly.entity_id
_entity_poly.type
_entity_poly.pdbx_seq_one_letter_code
_entity_poly.pdbx_strand_id
1 'polypeptide(L)'
;MCNALTSVSQKYVKEAVGVGSINTIDTAKVYTNPISPSTPKNTMVGGAAGFMLIVFVLFVLDFFDKTIKDPEDLMNRYKKAVIGEVEQFDDAKKKMNWYTGGEVYFKLTDEDIPFNIVENYKSIRMNVTFSLTAKEKNIFAVSSANPGDGVSTTAANIAIALAQSESKVLLIDADMR
;
A
#
# COMPACT_ATOMS: atom_id res chain seq x y z
N MET A 1 10.81 59.48 -2.88
CA MET A 1 9.84 60.23 -3.70
C MET A 1 8.67 60.76 -2.86
N CYS A 2 7.88 59.91 -2.19
CA CYS A 2 6.71 60.36 -1.40
C CYS A 2 7.04 61.40 -0.32
N ASN A 3 8.10 61.21 0.47
CA ASN A 3 8.50 62.20 1.50
C ASN A 3 8.90 63.56 0.91
N ALA A 4 9.54 63.57 -0.26
CA ALA A 4 9.87 64.79 -0.98
C ALA A 4 8.62 65.44 -1.59
N LEU A 5 7.63 64.63 -2.00
CA LEU A 5 6.34 65.13 -2.46
C LEU A 5 5.58 65.82 -1.32
N THR A 6 5.63 65.26 -0.11
CA THR A 6 4.99 65.83 1.10
C THR A 6 5.52 67.22 1.45
N SER A 7 6.84 67.44 1.39
CA SER A 7 7.43 68.74 1.71
C SER A 7 7.07 69.81 0.68
N VAL A 8 7.02 69.43 -0.61
CA VAL A 8 6.63 70.33 -1.69
C VAL A 8 5.13 70.64 -1.63
N SER A 9 4.28 69.63 -1.41
CA SER A 9 2.82 69.81 -1.35
C SER A 9 2.39 70.70 -0.19
N GLN A 10 3.06 70.65 0.96
CA GLN A 10 2.76 71.53 2.10
C GLN A 10 2.91 73.01 1.74
N LYS A 11 3.93 73.37 0.95
CA LYS A 11 4.15 74.75 0.52
C LYS A 11 3.02 75.25 -0.38
N TYR A 12 2.65 74.46 -1.39
CA TYR A 12 1.59 74.82 -2.33
C TYR A 12 0.19 74.85 -1.69
N VAL A 13 -0.14 73.91 -0.81
CA VAL A 13 -1.44 73.87 -0.14
C VAL A 13 -1.61 75.04 0.84
N LYS A 14 -0.55 75.45 1.53
CA LYS A 14 -0.56 76.62 2.41
C LYS A 14 -0.76 77.92 1.64
N GLU A 15 -0.19 78.02 0.44
CA GLU A 15 -0.30 79.18 -0.46
C GLU A 15 -1.66 79.26 -1.17
N ALA A 16 -2.23 78.11 -1.58
CA ALA A 16 -3.49 78.07 -2.32
C ALA A 16 -4.76 78.09 -1.44
N VAL A 17 -4.71 77.54 -0.22
CA VAL A 17 -5.92 77.30 0.60
C VAL A 17 -5.95 78.16 1.87
N GLY A 18 -4.87 78.89 2.18
CA GLY A 18 -4.84 79.83 3.32
C GLY A 18 -5.06 79.17 4.69
N VAL A 19 -4.86 77.86 4.81
CA VAL A 19 -5.13 77.11 6.04
C VAL A 19 -3.94 77.19 7.00
N GLY A 20 -4.25 77.41 8.28
CA GLY A 20 -3.27 77.38 9.38
C GLY A 20 -2.73 75.97 9.64
N SER A 21 -1.40 75.84 9.55
CA SER A 21 -0.55 74.68 9.91
C SER A 21 -0.96 73.31 9.36
N ILE A 22 -0.18 72.79 8.40
CA ILE A 22 -0.31 71.42 7.90
C ILE A 22 0.64 70.54 8.72
N ASN A 23 0.11 69.54 9.43
CA ASN A 23 0.90 68.58 10.18
C ASN A 23 1.00 67.25 9.42
N THR A 24 2.23 66.77 9.24
CA THR A 24 2.49 65.42 8.72
C THR A 24 2.20 64.41 9.81
N ILE A 25 1.28 63.46 9.55
CA ILE A 25 0.91 62.42 10.51
C ILE A 25 1.98 61.32 10.58
N ASP A 26 2.56 60.91 9.45
CA ASP A 26 3.64 59.92 9.41
C ASP A 26 4.57 60.12 8.20
N THR A 27 5.82 59.72 8.33
CA THR A 27 6.82 59.77 7.24
C THR A 27 6.82 58.43 6.50
N ALA A 28 6.83 58.46 5.17
CA ALA A 28 6.85 57.23 4.37
C ALA A 28 8.13 56.44 4.67
N LYS A 29 7.96 55.20 5.12
CA LYS A 29 9.03 54.25 5.37
C LYS A 29 9.53 53.68 4.05
N VAL A 30 10.83 53.77 3.81
CA VAL A 30 11.48 53.15 2.66
C VAL A 30 11.85 51.72 3.04
N TYR A 31 11.21 50.75 2.41
CA TYR A 31 11.53 49.34 2.59
C TYR A 31 12.64 48.96 1.62
N THR A 32 13.79 48.57 2.15
CA THR A 32 14.95 48.08 1.36
C THR A 32 14.83 46.61 0.99
N ASN A 33 13.99 45.86 1.71
CA ASN A 33 13.69 44.46 1.44
C ASN A 33 12.27 44.30 0.89
N PRO A 34 12.04 43.32 -0.01
CA PRO A 34 10.70 43.02 -0.51
C PRO A 34 9.76 42.66 0.64
N ILE A 35 8.66 43.41 0.79
CA ILE A 35 7.62 43.14 1.81
C ILE A 35 6.71 42.00 1.36
N SER A 36 6.55 41.82 0.05
CA SER A 36 5.71 40.79 -0.55
C SER A 36 6.21 40.45 -1.96
N PRO A 37 6.03 39.20 -2.44
CA PRO A 37 5.68 38.01 -1.66
C PRO A 37 6.90 37.42 -0.93
N SER A 38 6.71 36.89 0.28
CA SER A 38 7.75 36.17 1.01
C SER A 38 7.90 34.75 0.48
N THR A 39 8.65 34.60 -0.62
CA THR A 39 8.88 33.31 -1.30
C THR A 39 9.26 32.16 -0.37
N PRO A 40 10.18 32.27 0.62
CA PRO A 40 10.52 31.13 1.47
C PRO A 40 9.36 30.69 2.37
N LYS A 41 8.57 31.63 2.91
CA LYS A 41 7.40 31.31 3.73
C LYS A 41 6.31 30.65 2.91
N ASN A 42 6.05 31.17 1.71
CA ASN A 42 5.03 30.61 0.81
C ASN A 42 5.42 29.21 0.34
N THR A 43 6.71 28.98 0.03
CA THR A 43 7.23 27.65 -0.30
C THR A 43 7.10 26.69 0.87
N MET A 44 7.41 27.12 2.10
CA MET A 44 7.29 26.28 3.29
C MET A 44 5.83 25.90 3.57
N VAL A 45 4.91 26.86 3.50
CA VAL A 45 3.47 26.62 3.68
C VAL A 45 2.92 25.71 2.59
N GLY A 46 3.29 25.95 1.32
CA GLY A 46 2.88 25.12 0.20
C GLY A 46 3.42 23.69 0.30
N GLY A 47 4.69 23.54 0.69
CA GLY A 47 5.30 22.23 0.90
C GLY A 47 4.64 21.44 2.02
N ALA A 48 4.37 22.08 3.16
CA ALA A 48 3.66 21.45 4.27
C ALA A 48 2.23 21.02 3.89
N ALA A 49 1.50 21.90 3.20
CA ALA A 49 0.15 21.60 2.71
C ALA A 49 0.16 20.44 1.70
N GLY A 50 1.10 20.43 0.75
CA GLY A 50 1.26 19.36 -0.22
C GLY A 50 1.58 18.01 0.41
N PHE A 51 2.52 17.99 1.37
CA PHE A 51 2.85 16.77 2.12
C PHE A 51 1.64 16.23 2.89
N MET A 52 0.90 17.09 3.59
CA MET A 52 -0.32 16.69 4.29
C MET A 52 -1.37 16.12 3.34
N LEU A 53 -1.52 16.71 2.14
CA LEU A 53 -2.45 16.23 1.12
C LEU A 53 -2.03 14.84 0.60
N ILE A 54 -0.73 14.61 0.35
CA ILE A 54 -0.22 13.30 -0.07
C ILE A 54 -0.50 12.23 1.00
N VAL A 55 -0.15 12.53 2.26
CA VAL A 55 -0.41 11.61 3.39
C VAL A 55 -1.91 11.30 3.48
N PHE A 56 -2.76 12.31 3.36
CA PHE A 56 -4.21 12.14 3.38
C PHE A 56 -4.70 11.24 2.22
N VAL A 57 -4.21 11.45 1.00
CA VAL A 57 -4.56 10.61 -0.15
C VAL A 57 -4.10 9.18 0.05
N LEU A 58 -2.90 8.94 0.60
CA LEU A 58 -2.42 7.59 0.93
C LEU A 58 -3.35 6.89 1.93
N PHE A 59 -3.76 7.59 2.99
CA PHE A 59 -4.73 7.05 3.95
C PHE A 59 -6.09 6.75 3.32
N VAL A 60 -6.57 7.62 2.42
CA VAL A 60 -7.83 7.36 1.70
C VAL A 60 -7.69 6.12 0.83
N LEU A 61 -6.60 6.00 0.07
CA LEU A 61 -6.35 4.83 -0.77
C LEU A 61 -6.26 3.55 0.06
N ASP A 62 -5.57 3.58 1.20
CA ASP A 62 -5.46 2.43 2.11
C ASP A 62 -6.81 2.10 2.79
N PHE A 63 -7.62 3.10 3.15
CA PHE A 63 -8.96 2.88 3.69
C PHE A 63 -9.91 2.20 2.68
N PHE A 64 -9.75 2.49 1.39
CA PHE A 64 -10.51 1.84 0.33
C PHE A 64 -9.88 0.53 -0.16
N ASP A 65 -8.67 0.20 0.29
CA ASP A 65 -8.02 -1.08 0.00
C ASP A 65 -8.75 -2.20 0.78
N LYS A 66 -9.38 -3.11 0.03
CA LYS A 66 -10.08 -4.28 0.58
C LYS A 66 -9.20 -5.53 0.63
N THR A 67 -7.90 -5.39 0.35
CA THR A 67 -6.95 -6.49 0.39
C THR A 67 -6.87 -7.05 1.80
N ILE A 68 -7.02 -8.37 1.91
CA ILE A 68 -6.93 -9.09 3.18
C ILE A 68 -5.44 -9.27 3.46
N LYS A 69 -4.92 -8.51 4.43
CA LYS A 69 -3.50 -8.52 4.80
C LYS A 69 -3.23 -9.41 6.02
N ASP A 70 -4.24 -9.60 6.87
CA ASP A 70 -4.10 -10.35 8.12
C ASP A 70 -5.00 -11.60 8.17
N PRO A 71 -4.47 -12.77 8.59
CA PRO A 71 -5.25 -13.99 8.74
C PRO A 71 -6.27 -13.89 9.89
N GLU A 72 -6.05 -13.00 10.86
CA GLU A 72 -7.01 -12.73 11.94
C GLU A 72 -8.30 -12.07 11.43
N ASP A 73 -8.19 -11.20 10.43
CA ASP A 73 -9.35 -10.58 9.78
C ASP A 73 -10.22 -11.62 9.06
N LEU A 74 -9.60 -12.67 8.49
CA LEU A 74 -10.32 -13.81 7.90
C LEU A 74 -11.11 -14.58 8.95
N MET A 75 -10.47 -14.89 10.09
CA MET A 75 -11.10 -15.62 11.18
C MET A 75 -12.28 -14.82 11.77
N ASN A 76 -12.10 -13.52 11.98
CA ASN A 76 -13.14 -12.67 12.55
C ASN A 76 -14.30 -12.43 11.57
N ARG A 77 -14.01 -12.19 10.29
CA ARG A 77 -15.04 -11.89 9.29
C ARG A 77 -15.83 -13.12 8.86
N TYR A 78 -15.15 -14.23 8.60
CA TYR A 78 -15.78 -15.42 8.03
C TYR A 78 -16.02 -16.54 9.04
N LYS A 79 -15.52 -16.40 10.28
CA LYS A 79 -15.64 -17.41 11.35
C LYS A 79 -15.18 -18.80 10.92
N LYS A 80 -14.13 -18.83 10.09
CA LYS A 80 -13.52 -20.06 9.56
C LYS A 80 -12.10 -20.18 10.08
N ALA A 81 -11.69 -21.41 10.35
CA ALA A 81 -10.31 -21.71 10.71
C ALA A 81 -9.40 -21.52 9.50
N VAL A 82 -8.27 -20.84 9.70
CA VAL A 82 -7.19 -20.76 8.72
C VAL A 82 -6.37 -22.06 8.83
N ILE A 83 -6.30 -22.81 7.72
CA ILE A 83 -5.62 -24.11 7.68
C ILE A 83 -4.10 -23.96 7.53
N GLY A 84 -3.65 -22.84 6.98
CA GLY A 84 -2.25 -22.44 6.93
C GLY A 84 -2.04 -21.26 6.00
N GLU A 85 -0.85 -20.69 6.08
CA GLU A 85 -0.39 -19.58 5.25
C GLU A 85 0.79 -20.09 4.41
N VAL A 86 0.80 -19.77 3.12
CA VAL A 86 1.88 -20.13 2.21
C VAL A 86 2.52 -18.84 1.74
N GLU A 87 3.76 -18.62 2.16
CA GLU A 87 4.55 -17.48 1.70
C GLU A 87 4.73 -17.51 0.17
N GLN A 88 4.71 -16.32 -0.44
CA GLN A 88 4.94 -16.19 -1.87
C GLN A 88 6.42 -16.46 -2.19
N PHE A 89 6.65 -17.47 -3.01
CA PHE A 89 7.98 -17.82 -3.50
C PHE A 89 8.21 -17.24 -4.90
N ASP A 90 8.93 -16.11 -4.98
CA ASP A 90 9.16 -15.39 -6.24
C ASP A 90 10.29 -15.99 -7.12
N ASP A 91 11.13 -16.90 -6.61
CA ASP A 91 12.18 -17.53 -7.45
C ASP A 91 11.61 -18.53 -8.46
N ALA A 92 10.37 -19.02 -8.27
CA ALA A 92 9.63 -19.75 -9.29
C ALA A 92 9.39 -18.89 -10.55
N LYS A 93 9.15 -17.57 -10.41
CA LYS A 93 9.06 -16.64 -11.55
C LYS A 93 10.38 -16.42 -12.27
N LYS A 94 11.51 -16.61 -11.56
CA LYS A 94 12.86 -16.35 -12.08
C LYS A 94 13.36 -17.47 -13.00
N LYS A 95 12.78 -18.68 -12.90
CA LYS A 95 12.99 -19.79 -13.85
C LYS A 95 12.06 -19.70 -15.06
N MET A 96 11.74 -18.51 -15.56
CA MET A 96 11.07 -18.33 -16.83
C MET A 96 11.97 -18.90 -17.95
N ASN A 97 11.74 -20.16 -18.30
CA ASN A 97 12.33 -20.76 -19.50
C ASN A 97 11.67 -20.09 -20.70
N TRP A 98 12.37 -19.13 -21.27
CA TRP A 98 12.02 -18.40 -22.49
C TRP A 98 11.74 -19.30 -23.71
N TYR A 99 12.12 -20.58 -23.64
CA TYR A 99 11.83 -21.59 -24.65
C TYR A 99 10.44 -22.26 -24.54
N THR A 100 9.83 -22.34 -23.36
CA THR A 100 8.59 -23.11 -23.17
C THR A 100 7.36 -22.26 -22.86
N GLY A 101 7.50 -20.96 -22.56
CA GLY A 101 6.38 -20.02 -22.42
C GLY A 101 5.32 -20.40 -21.36
N GLY A 102 5.58 -21.44 -20.55
CA GLY A 102 4.64 -21.97 -19.57
C GLY A 102 4.82 -21.33 -18.20
N GLU A 103 3.72 -21.23 -17.45
CA GLU A 103 3.76 -20.87 -16.03
C GLU A 103 4.62 -21.88 -15.27
N VAL A 104 5.56 -21.37 -14.47
CA VAL A 104 6.45 -22.22 -13.67
C VAL A 104 5.75 -22.51 -12.35
N TYR A 105 5.22 -23.72 -12.22
CA TYR A 105 4.71 -24.24 -10.95
C TYR A 105 5.84 -24.90 -10.17
N PHE A 106 5.91 -24.64 -8.87
CA PHE A 106 6.84 -25.34 -7.98
C PHE A 106 6.16 -26.56 -7.36
N LYS A 107 6.94 -27.62 -7.16
CA LYS A 107 6.52 -28.80 -6.40
C LYS A 107 7.35 -28.91 -5.14
N LEU A 108 6.74 -29.38 -4.06
CA LEU A 108 7.38 -29.59 -2.77
C LEU A 108 8.54 -30.61 -2.84
N THR A 109 8.60 -31.41 -3.91
CA THR A 109 9.68 -32.34 -4.22
C THR A 109 10.87 -31.73 -4.96
N ASP A 110 10.78 -30.48 -5.40
CA ASP A 110 11.87 -29.85 -6.16
C ASP A 110 13.07 -29.58 -5.23
N GLU A 111 14.29 -29.70 -5.77
CA GLU A 111 15.53 -29.60 -4.98
C GLU A 111 15.78 -28.19 -4.42
N ASP A 112 15.29 -27.15 -5.12
CA ASP A 112 15.55 -25.74 -4.80
C ASP A 112 14.43 -25.08 -3.95
N ILE A 113 13.60 -25.86 -3.26
CA ILE A 113 12.50 -25.30 -2.46
C ILE A 113 13.02 -24.73 -1.12
N PRO A 114 12.71 -23.47 -0.79
CA PRO A 114 13.05 -22.90 0.50
C PRO A 114 12.42 -23.64 1.67
N PHE A 115 13.15 -23.69 2.79
CA PHE A 115 12.72 -24.38 3.99
C PHE A 115 11.38 -23.86 4.56
N ASN A 116 11.13 -22.55 4.52
CA ASN A 116 9.87 -21.94 4.96
C ASN A 116 8.66 -22.48 4.17
N ILE A 117 8.79 -22.64 2.85
CA ILE A 117 7.73 -23.22 2.01
C ILE A 117 7.47 -24.66 2.42
N VAL A 118 8.52 -25.43 2.68
CA VAL A 118 8.39 -26.82 3.14
C VAL A 118 7.65 -26.91 4.47
N GLU A 119 8.01 -26.07 5.43
CA GLU A 119 7.35 -26.05 6.74
C GLU A 119 5.89 -25.59 6.65
N ASN A 120 5.58 -24.62 5.78
CA ASN A 120 4.21 -24.18 5.53
C ASN A 120 3.33 -25.35 5.05
N TYR A 121 3.78 -26.14 4.08
CA TYR A 121 3.03 -27.30 3.60
C TYR A 121 2.98 -28.46 4.62
N LYS A 122 4.01 -28.65 5.45
CA LYS A 122 3.95 -29.62 6.56
C LYS A 122 2.93 -29.22 7.61
N SER A 123 2.84 -27.93 7.93
CA SER A 123 1.84 -27.37 8.85
C SER A 123 0.43 -27.53 8.30
N ILE A 124 0.21 -27.16 7.03
CA ILE A 124 -1.07 -27.36 6.33
C ILE A 124 -1.48 -28.83 6.37
N ARG A 125 -0.56 -29.74 6.04
CA ARG A 125 -0.83 -31.19 6.09
C ARG A 125 -1.32 -31.61 7.47
N MET A 126 -0.64 -31.21 8.54
CA MET A 126 -1.04 -31.55 9.91
C MET A 126 -2.47 -31.05 10.21
N ASN A 127 -2.77 -29.81 9.84
CA ASN A 127 -4.08 -29.20 10.08
C ASN A 127 -5.20 -29.85 9.24
N VAL A 128 -4.91 -30.22 7.99
CA VAL A 128 -5.84 -30.98 7.14
C VAL A 128 -6.09 -32.36 7.73
N THR A 129 -5.04 -33.10 8.08
CA THR A 129 -5.17 -34.44 8.69
C THR A 129 -5.95 -34.39 9.99
N PHE A 130 -5.71 -33.39 10.84
CA PHE A 130 -6.47 -33.19 12.07
C PHE A 130 -7.95 -32.92 11.78
N SER A 131 -8.25 -32.06 10.80
CA SER A 131 -9.62 -31.74 10.40
C SER A 131 -10.37 -32.94 9.82
N LEU A 132 -9.67 -33.82 9.09
CA LEU A 132 -10.24 -35.04 8.51
C LEU A 132 -10.42 -36.16 9.54
N THR A 133 -9.59 -36.22 10.58
CA THR A 133 -9.72 -37.22 11.66
C THR A 133 -11.09 -37.16 12.34
N ALA A 134 -11.67 -35.97 12.43
CA ALA A 134 -13.01 -35.75 13.00
C ALA A 134 -14.17 -36.08 12.04
N LYS A 135 -13.88 -36.53 10.81
CA LYS A 135 -14.87 -36.79 9.76
C LYS A 135 -14.88 -38.27 9.37
N GLU A 136 -16.03 -38.75 8.91
CA GLU A 136 -16.18 -40.12 8.42
C GLU A 136 -15.54 -40.34 7.04
N LYS A 137 -15.34 -39.27 6.26
CA LYS A 137 -14.81 -39.32 4.89
C LYS A 137 -13.55 -38.45 4.77
N ASN A 138 -12.51 -39.01 4.17
CA ASN A 138 -11.24 -38.34 3.88
C ASN A 138 -11.26 -37.66 2.51
N ILE A 139 -12.28 -36.84 2.24
CA ILE A 139 -12.47 -36.15 0.96
C ILE A 139 -12.65 -34.66 1.23
N PHE A 140 -11.86 -33.83 0.54
CA PHE A 140 -11.99 -32.38 0.58
C PHE A 140 -11.72 -31.80 -0.81
N ALA A 141 -12.19 -30.58 -1.05
CA ALA A 141 -11.95 -29.83 -2.28
C ALA A 141 -11.12 -28.58 -1.99
N VAL A 142 -10.29 -28.18 -2.95
CA VAL A 142 -9.52 -26.93 -2.92
C VAL A 142 -10.08 -26.02 -4.01
N SER A 143 -10.39 -24.78 -3.68
CA SER A 143 -11.00 -23.82 -4.61
C SER A 143 -10.66 -22.39 -4.17
N SER A 144 -10.76 -21.43 -5.08
CA SER A 144 -10.50 -20.01 -4.85
C SER A 144 -11.63 -19.13 -5.39
N ALA A 145 -11.59 -17.85 -5.02
CA ALA A 145 -12.54 -16.86 -5.54
C ALA A 145 -12.13 -16.36 -6.93
N ASN A 146 -10.83 -16.29 -7.22
CA ASN A 146 -10.32 -15.75 -8.47
C ASN A 146 -9.40 -16.74 -9.20
N PRO A 147 -9.33 -16.66 -10.54
CA PRO A 147 -8.29 -17.31 -11.33
C PRO A 147 -6.90 -16.79 -10.92
N GLY A 148 -5.90 -17.67 -10.89
CA GLY A 148 -4.52 -17.30 -10.55
C GLY A 148 -4.19 -17.26 -9.06
N ASP A 149 -5.15 -17.55 -8.15
CA ASP A 149 -4.93 -17.62 -6.70
C ASP A 149 -4.04 -18.81 -6.25
N GLY A 150 -3.50 -19.59 -7.20
CA GLY A 150 -2.56 -20.69 -6.90
C GLY A 150 -3.21 -22.02 -6.49
N VAL A 151 -4.54 -22.18 -6.66
CA VAL A 151 -5.30 -23.39 -6.27
C VAL A 151 -4.65 -24.69 -6.74
N SER A 152 -4.30 -24.79 -8.04
CA SER A 152 -3.71 -26.02 -8.59
C SER A 152 -2.35 -26.32 -7.98
N THR A 153 -1.53 -25.29 -7.75
CA THR A 153 -0.22 -25.41 -7.09
C THR A 153 -0.38 -25.85 -5.64
N THR A 154 -1.28 -25.22 -4.89
CA THR A 154 -1.55 -25.58 -3.49
C THR A 154 -2.13 -26.99 -3.38
N ALA A 155 -3.09 -27.36 -4.24
CA ALA A 155 -3.69 -28.69 -4.24
C ALA A 155 -2.66 -29.80 -4.52
N ALA A 156 -1.80 -29.59 -5.52
CA ALA A 156 -0.71 -30.52 -5.84
C ALA A 156 0.27 -30.66 -4.66
N ASN A 157 0.69 -29.55 -4.05
CA ASN A 157 1.66 -29.58 -2.96
C ASN A 157 1.09 -30.14 -1.65
N ILE A 158 -0.19 -29.91 -1.35
CA ILE A 158 -0.87 -30.59 -0.25
C ILE A 158 -0.93 -32.11 -0.50
N ALA A 159 -1.25 -32.53 -1.73
CA ALA A 159 -1.29 -33.94 -2.08
C ALA A 159 0.09 -34.61 -1.93
N ILE A 160 1.15 -33.93 -2.36
CA ILE A 160 2.54 -34.38 -2.15
C ILE A 160 2.86 -34.47 -0.66
N ALA A 161 2.53 -33.44 0.13
CA ALA A 161 2.81 -33.43 1.57
C ALA A 161 2.12 -34.60 2.30
N LEU A 162 0.85 -34.86 1.97
CA LEU A 162 0.09 -36.01 2.49
C LEU A 162 0.71 -37.35 2.05
N ALA A 163 1.13 -37.47 0.79
CA ALA A 163 1.76 -38.68 0.28
C ALA A 163 3.11 -38.96 0.94
N GLN A 164 3.89 -37.93 1.28
CA GLN A 164 5.16 -38.05 2.01
C GLN A 164 4.98 -38.59 3.44
N SER A 165 3.77 -38.51 4.01
CA SER A 165 3.42 -39.18 5.28
C SER A 165 2.86 -40.60 5.09
N GLU A 166 3.25 -41.27 4.00
CA GLU A 166 2.86 -42.65 3.65
C GLU A 166 1.35 -42.86 3.44
N SER A 167 0.58 -41.78 3.29
CA SER A 167 -0.86 -41.86 3.01
C SER A 167 -1.10 -42.14 1.53
N LYS A 168 -2.14 -42.94 1.22
CA LYS A 168 -2.61 -43.14 -0.16
C LYS A 168 -3.47 -41.95 -0.56
N VAL A 169 -2.95 -41.11 -1.46
CA VAL A 169 -3.59 -39.87 -1.88
C VAL A 169 -4.00 -39.97 -3.35
N LEU A 170 -5.23 -39.55 -3.65
CA LEU A 170 -5.74 -39.35 -5.01
C LEU A 170 -6.05 -37.87 -5.21
N LEU A 171 -5.33 -37.22 -6.12
CA LEU A 171 -5.65 -35.87 -6.58
C LEU A 171 -6.50 -35.99 -7.84
N ILE A 172 -7.66 -35.35 -7.83
CA ILE A 172 -8.58 -35.30 -8.97
C ILE A 172 -8.62 -33.86 -9.46
N ASP A 173 -8.26 -33.65 -10.72
CA ASP A 173 -8.52 -32.39 -11.39
C ASP A 173 -10.00 -32.31 -11.76
N ALA A 174 -10.70 -31.37 -11.13
CA ALA A 174 -12.13 -31.14 -11.33
C ALA A 174 -12.40 -29.83 -12.10
N ASP A 175 -11.35 -29.15 -12.57
CA ASP A 175 -11.51 -28.01 -13.47
C ASP A 175 -11.43 -28.49 -14.92
N MET A 176 -12.58 -28.55 -15.59
CA MET A 176 -12.70 -28.98 -16.99
C MET A 176 -12.92 -27.81 -17.95
N ARG A 177 -12.66 -26.58 -17.50
CA ARG A 177 -12.90 -25.36 -18.28
C ARG A 177 -11.82 -25.08 -19.32
#